data_AF-A0A0J6TB11-F1
#
_entry.id   AF-A0A0J6TB11-F1
#
_cell.length_a   1.000
_cell.length_b   1.000
_cell.length_c   1.000
_cell.angle_alpha   90.00
_cell.angle_beta   90.00
_cell.angle_gamma   90.00
#
_symmetry.space_group_name_H-M   'P 1'
#
loop_
_entity.id
_entity.type
_entity.pdbx_description
1 polymer ?
#
loop_
_entity_poly.entity_id
_entity_poly.type
_entity_poly.pdbx_seq_one_letter_code
_entity_poly.pdbx_strand_id
1 'polypeptide(L)'
;VPMPFDTDAPESHGQHVVDTFHEADFFVDNSKDAGDNPNNTGMNEPLRRLVRMLTSSEVIRPTVGETAMHQAHSAQLRSACLSRQVGAALVDASGNIVATGTNDVPKAGGGLYGADFDGEAADHRCAFRPDKFCSSNREQNAIIGELIDKYPTLAEGRTKDETLIELRRTKIGGLIEFSRAVHAEMDAILAAARTGTSPKGCRLYVSTFPCHYCARHIVAAGIDEVQYIEPYPKSQAISLHCDAITTDPEGWEPPSRARSLERAAVARQGGRVAATGSKVLFHPFVGVAPRMYARVFLKDRDYKDKRTGDFGVGKPAWGGHSAALRVHYLELESGLGELQA
;
A
#
# COMPACT_ATOMS: atom_id res chain seq x y z
N VAL A 1 -2.89 16.92 17.01
CA VAL A 1 -4.29 16.89 16.51
C VAL A 1 -4.22 16.41 15.08
N PRO A 2 -4.81 15.25 14.72
CA PRO A 2 -4.82 14.83 13.32
C PRO A 2 -5.60 15.91 12.56
N MET A 3 -4.96 16.58 11.59
CA MET A 3 -5.71 17.46 10.70
C MET A 3 -6.84 16.62 10.09
N PRO A 4 -8.10 17.06 10.15
CA PRO A 4 -9.16 16.38 9.42
C PRO A 4 -8.72 16.34 7.97
N PHE A 5 -8.61 15.14 7.41
CA PHE A 5 -8.39 14.98 5.99
C PHE A 5 -9.53 15.74 5.31
N ASP A 6 -9.20 16.75 4.51
CA ASP A 6 -10.13 17.57 3.75
C ASP A 6 -10.67 16.76 2.54
N THR A 7 -11.08 15.52 2.82
CA THR A 7 -11.47 14.49 1.86
C THR A 7 -12.88 14.69 1.33
N ASP A 8 -13.71 15.41 2.09
CA ASP A 8 -15.13 15.62 1.83
C ASP A 8 -15.46 17.11 1.58
N ALA A 9 -14.44 17.93 1.27
CA ALA A 9 -14.66 19.31 0.87
C ALA A 9 -15.58 19.35 -0.37
N PRO A 10 -16.72 20.07 -0.32
CA PRO A 10 -17.65 20.13 -1.44
C PRO A 10 -17.04 20.86 -2.65
N GLU A 11 -15.98 21.65 -2.48
CA GLU A 11 -15.29 22.33 -3.57
C GLU A 11 -14.26 21.45 -4.28
N SER A 12 -14.34 21.38 -5.61
CA SER A 12 -13.38 20.69 -6.48
C SER A 12 -11.98 21.33 -6.52
N HIS A 13 -11.74 22.44 -5.80
CA HIS A 13 -10.52 23.25 -5.87
C HIS A 13 -9.82 23.41 -4.50
N GLY A 14 -10.11 22.53 -3.54
CA GLY A 14 -9.48 22.50 -2.20
C GLY A 14 -8.20 21.66 -2.13
N GLN A 15 -7.58 21.59 -0.94
CA GLN A 15 -6.43 20.73 -0.69
C GLN A 15 -6.88 19.28 -0.51
N HIS A 16 -7.07 18.56 -1.62
CA HIS A 16 -7.37 17.13 -1.65
C HIS A 16 -6.12 16.29 -1.35
N VAL A 17 -5.56 16.40 -0.13
CA VAL A 17 -4.27 15.79 0.25
C VAL A 17 -4.26 14.27 0.12
N VAL A 18 -5.42 13.62 0.25
CA VAL A 18 -5.55 12.16 0.05
C VAL A 18 -5.33 11.78 -1.41
N ASP A 19 -5.84 12.60 -2.34
CA ASP A 19 -5.69 12.37 -3.78
C ASP A 19 -4.28 12.65 -4.27
N THR A 20 -3.45 13.37 -3.52
CA THR A 20 -2.04 13.61 -3.87
C THR A 20 -1.07 12.71 -3.11
N PHE A 21 -1.55 11.90 -2.16
CA PHE A 21 -0.69 11.06 -1.32
C PHE A 21 0.06 9.99 -2.12
N HIS A 22 -0.58 9.40 -3.14
CA HIS A 22 0.06 8.46 -4.06
C HIS A 22 1.10 9.13 -4.97
N GLU A 23 0.99 10.45 -5.13
CA GLU A 23 1.94 11.33 -5.81
C GLU A 23 3.02 11.88 -4.87
N ALA A 24 3.38 11.17 -3.79
CA ALA A 24 4.54 11.49 -2.95
C ALA A 24 5.81 10.74 -3.38
N ASP A 25 6.96 11.42 -3.37
CA ASP A 25 8.23 10.87 -3.92
C ASP A 25 8.97 10.04 -2.86
N PHE A 26 8.69 10.36 -1.61
CA PHE A 26 9.30 9.79 -0.43
C PHE A 26 8.31 9.92 0.72
N PHE A 27 8.18 8.87 1.52
CA PHE A 27 7.29 8.81 2.67
C PHE A 27 8.09 8.92 3.97
N VAL A 28 7.61 9.75 4.88
CA VAL A 28 8.12 9.87 6.26
C VAL A 28 6.97 9.72 7.24
N ASP A 29 7.23 9.06 8.35
CA ASP A 29 6.30 8.99 9.46
C ASP A 29 6.58 10.13 10.44
N ASN A 30 5.58 10.99 10.63
CA ASN A 30 5.59 12.10 11.58
C ASN A 30 4.53 11.89 12.69
N SER A 31 4.23 10.64 13.02
CA SER A 31 3.24 10.31 14.07
C SER A 31 3.75 10.53 15.49
N LYS A 32 5.09 10.56 15.69
CA LYS A 32 5.70 10.75 17.00
C LYS A 32 5.66 12.21 17.45
N ASP A 33 5.08 12.45 18.62
CA ASP A 33 5.15 13.75 19.28
C ASP A 33 6.57 13.97 19.83
N ALA A 34 7.32 14.85 19.16
CA ALA A 34 8.70 15.18 19.49
C ALA A 34 8.82 16.37 20.48
N GLY A 35 7.69 16.95 20.90
CA GLY A 35 7.67 18.26 21.55
C GLY A 35 8.35 19.33 20.69
N ASP A 36 8.97 20.32 21.33
CA ASP A 36 9.64 21.44 20.64
C ASP A 36 11.05 21.10 20.12
N ASN A 37 11.54 19.87 20.31
CA ASN A 37 12.88 19.48 19.88
C ASN A 37 12.84 18.87 18.46
N PRO A 38 13.26 19.59 17.41
CA PRO A 38 13.24 19.08 16.04
C PRO A 38 14.14 17.85 15.83
N ASN A 39 15.06 17.56 16.77
CA ASN A 39 15.90 16.38 16.71
C ASN A 39 15.20 15.07 17.09
N ASN A 40 14.03 15.12 17.73
CA ASN A 40 13.33 13.96 18.29
C ASN A 40 12.13 13.49 17.45
N THR A 41 12.04 13.93 16.20
CA THR A 41 10.90 13.61 15.31
C THR A 41 10.96 12.22 14.68
N GLY A 42 12.11 11.53 14.76
CA GLY A 42 12.35 10.29 14.02
C GLY A 42 12.50 10.47 12.50
N MET A 43 12.23 11.67 11.96
CA MET A 43 12.30 11.96 10.52
C MET A 43 13.69 12.34 10.03
N ASN A 44 14.60 12.74 10.91
CA ASN A 44 15.91 13.28 10.53
C ASN A 44 16.74 12.32 9.68
N GLU A 45 16.74 11.03 10.01
CA GLU A 45 17.49 10.03 9.26
C GLU A 45 16.82 9.71 7.90
N PRO A 46 15.50 9.45 7.80
CA PRO A 46 14.80 9.37 6.52
C PRO A 46 15.04 10.58 5.60
N LEU A 47 14.94 11.81 6.13
CA LEU A 47 15.14 13.04 5.36
C LEU A 47 16.59 13.21 4.92
N ARG A 48 17.55 12.91 5.79
CA ARG A 48 18.97 12.89 5.43
C ARG A 48 19.23 11.90 4.30
N ARG A 49 18.67 10.70 4.39
CA ARG A 49 18.79 9.70 3.33
C ARG A 49 18.19 10.19 2.01
N LEU A 50 17.02 10.84 2.04
CA LEU A 50 16.42 11.48 0.87
C LEU A 50 17.38 12.51 0.23
N VAL A 51 17.92 13.44 1.01
CA VAL A 51 18.86 14.45 0.51
C VAL A 51 20.09 13.80 -0.13
N ARG A 52 20.65 12.76 0.49
CA ARG A 52 21.82 12.05 -0.06
C ARG A 52 21.50 11.36 -1.39
N MET A 53 20.31 10.77 -1.52
CA MET A 53 19.85 10.18 -2.78
C MET A 53 19.67 11.23 -3.88
N LEU A 54 19.01 12.35 -3.58
CA LEU A 54 18.78 13.44 -4.53
C LEU A 54 20.08 14.12 -4.96
N THR A 55 21.02 14.32 -4.04
CA THR A 55 22.34 14.90 -4.33
C THR A 55 23.30 13.91 -4.97
N SER A 56 22.99 12.61 -4.98
CA SER A 56 23.87 11.54 -5.45
C SER A 56 25.27 11.59 -4.79
N SER A 57 25.32 12.00 -3.52
CA SER A 57 26.58 12.19 -2.77
C SER A 57 27.25 10.87 -2.40
N GLU A 58 26.48 9.78 -2.32
CA GLU A 58 26.96 8.43 -2.05
C GLU A 58 26.12 7.38 -2.81
N VAL A 59 26.65 6.16 -2.94
CA VAL A 59 25.89 5.03 -3.52
C VAL A 59 24.99 4.46 -2.45
N ILE A 60 23.67 4.68 -2.59
CA ILE A 60 22.65 4.21 -1.65
C ILE A 60 21.92 3.02 -2.26
N ARG A 61 21.78 1.94 -1.48
CA ARG A 61 20.97 0.77 -1.85
C ARG A 61 19.53 0.94 -1.36
N PRO A 62 18.55 0.35 -2.08
CA PRO A 62 17.19 0.26 -1.57
C PRO A 62 17.15 -0.56 -0.29
N THR A 63 16.28 -0.18 0.65
CA THR A 63 15.94 -1.04 1.78
C THR A 63 15.09 -2.21 1.30
N VAL A 64 15.03 -3.28 2.11
CA VAL A 64 14.12 -4.42 1.84
C VAL A 64 12.68 -3.94 1.67
N GLY A 65 12.25 -2.99 2.52
CA GLY A 65 10.91 -2.44 2.45
C GLY A 65 10.65 -1.64 1.17
N GLU A 66 11.61 -0.85 0.70
CA GLU A 66 11.49 -0.13 -0.58
C GLU A 66 11.41 -1.09 -1.77
N THR A 67 12.24 -2.14 -1.77
CA THR A 67 12.16 -3.18 -2.80
C THR A 67 10.80 -3.88 -2.77
N ALA A 68 10.31 -4.25 -1.59
CA ALA A 68 9.04 -4.94 -1.43
C ALA A 68 7.84 -4.06 -1.82
N MET A 69 7.85 -2.79 -1.42
CA MET A 69 6.79 -1.85 -1.78
C MET A 69 6.80 -1.54 -3.29
N HIS A 70 7.97 -1.48 -3.92
CA HIS A 70 8.05 -1.41 -5.37
C HIS A 70 7.48 -2.66 -6.04
N GLN A 71 7.74 -3.86 -5.53
CA GLN A 71 7.14 -5.10 -6.04
C GLN A 71 5.62 -5.15 -5.84
N ALA A 72 5.11 -4.68 -4.70
CA ALA A 72 3.69 -4.53 -4.44
C ALA A 72 3.05 -3.61 -5.49
N HIS A 73 3.65 -2.44 -5.74
CA HIS A 73 3.19 -1.52 -6.77
C HIS A 73 3.31 -2.10 -8.19
N SER A 74 4.37 -2.83 -8.53
CA SER A 74 4.45 -3.52 -9.82
C SER A 74 3.33 -4.55 -9.99
N ALA A 75 2.98 -5.29 -8.94
CA ALA A 75 1.88 -6.25 -8.96
C ALA A 75 0.50 -5.56 -9.07
N GLN A 76 0.34 -4.38 -8.47
CA GLN A 76 -0.86 -3.53 -8.57
C GLN A 76 -1.22 -3.23 -10.03
N LEU A 77 -0.22 -2.94 -10.87
CA LEU A 77 -0.42 -2.58 -12.29
C LEU A 77 -1.04 -3.70 -13.14
N ARG A 78 -1.11 -4.94 -12.63
CA ARG A 78 -1.78 -6.06 -13.30
C ARG A 78 -3.29 -6.09 -13.07
N SER A 79 -3.81 -5.37 -12.06
CA SER A 79 -5.21 -5.41 -11.69
C SER A 79 -6.09 -4.79 -12.78
N ALA A 80 -7.18 -5.48 -13.13
CA ALA A 80 -8.24 -4.95 -13.98
C ALA A 80 -9.53 -4.63 -13.21
N CYS A 81 -9.44 -4.43 -11.90
CA CYS A 81 -10.60 -4.07 -11.08
C CYS A 81 -11.15 -2.70 -11.51
N LEU A 82 -12.48 -2.61 -11.69
CA LEU A 82 -13.16 -1.37 -12.10
C LEU A 82 -13.16 -0.28 -11.02
N SER A 83 -12.83 -0.60 -9.77
CA SER A 83 -12.89 0.33 -8.65
C SER A 83 -11.54 0.97 -8.33
N ARG A 84 -10.51 0.15 -8.15
CA ARG A 84 -9.15 0.58 -7.80
C ARG A 84 -8.16 -0.53 -8.08
N GLN A 85 -6.91 -0.18 -8.37
CA GLN A 85 -5.81 -1.14 -8.39
C GLN A 85 -5.16 -1.17 -7.00
N VAL A 86 -4.87 -2.35 -6.48
CA VAL A 86 -4.15 -2.59 -5.22
C VAL A 86 -3.15 -3.70 -5.45
N GLY A 87 -1.96 -3.57 -4.88
CA GLY A 87 -0.93 -4.59 -4.94
C GLY A 87 -0.29 -4.85 -3.58
N ALA A 88 0.21 -6.07 -3.40
CA ALA A 88 0.86 -6.51 -2.17
C ALA A 88 2.10 -7.35 -2.45
N ALA A 89 3.06 -7.33 -1.54
CA ALA A 89 4.25 -8.16 -1.54
C ALA A 89 4.50 -8.73 -0.15
N LEU A 90 4.75 -10.04 -0.09
CA LEU A 90 5.07 -10.77 1.13
C LEU A 90 6.56 -11.04 1.18
N VAL A 91 7.18 -10.70 2.31
CA VAL A 91 8.64 -10.78 2.51
C VAL A 91 8.94 -11.67 3.71
N ASP A 92 9.85 -12.64 3.57
CA ASP A 92 10.29 -13.49 4.68
C ASP A 92 11.25 -12.77 5.65
N ALA A 93 11.62 -13.45 6.74
CA ALA A 93 12.55 -12.91 7.74
C ALA A 93 13.98 -12.67 7.20
N SER A 94 14.33 -13.26 6.04
CA SER A 94 15.62 -13.08 5.38
C SER A 94 15.60 -11.92 4.37
N GLY A 95 14.45 -11.30 4.12
CA GLY A 95 14.28 -10.21 3.18
C GLY A 95 13.98 -10.66 1.74
N ASN A 96 13.62 -11.92 1.52
CA ASN A 96 13.24 -12.43 0.20
C ASN A 96 11.76 -12.17 -0.07
N ILE A 97 11.44 -11.80 -1.31
CA ILE A 97 10.05 -11.74 -1.78
C ILE A 97 9.54 -13.16 -1.96
N VAL A 98 8.56 -13.55 -1.14
CA VAL A 98 7.94 -14.87 -1.14
C VAL A 98 6.80 -14.95 -2.16
N ALA A 99 5.97 -13.91 -2.19
CA ALA A 99 4.81 -13.83 -3.05
C ALA A 99 4.44 -12.37 -3.31
N THR A 100 3.81 -12.13 -4.45
CA THR A 100 3.11 -10.87 -4.72
C THR A 100 1.64 -11.16 -4.97
N GLY A 101 0.80 -10.17 -4.70
CA GLY A 101 -0.65 -10.27 -4.87
C GLY A 101 -1.19 -9.04 -5.57
N THR A 102 -2.28 -9.23 -6.31
CA THR A 102 -3.01 -8.15 -6.97
C THR A 102 -4.50 -8.35 -6.76
N ASN A 103 -5.28 -7.27 -6.67
CA ASN A 103 -6.72 -7.40 -6.52
C ASN A 103 -7.37 -7.72 -7.87
N ASP A 104 -7.74 -8.97 -8.08
CA ASP A 104 -8.48 -9.36 -9.28
C ASP A 104 -9.36 -10.59 -9.03
N VAL A 105 -10.13 -10.99 -10.04
CA VAL A 105 -11.08 -12.10 -9.94
C VAL A 105 -10.34 -13.43 -9.88
N PRO A 106 -10.64 -14.30 -8.89
CA PRO A 106 -10.02 -15.61 -8.77
C PRO A 106 -10.58 -16.59 -9.81
N LYS A 107 -9.75 -17.54 -10.22
CA LYS A 107 -10.09 -18.60 -11.18
C LYS A 107 -10.26 -19.95 -10.49
N ALA A 108 -11.14 -20.79 -11.03
CA ALA A 108 -11.25 -22.19 -10.62
C ALA A 108 -9.93 -22.92 -10.85
N GLY A 109 -9.48 -23.73 -9.88
CA GLY A 109 -8.14 -24.33 -9.89
C GLY A 109 -7.05 -23.45 -9.26
N GLY A 110 -7.38 -22.22 -8.88
CA GLY A 110 -6.49 -21.30 -8.17
C GLY A 110 -5.88 -20.23 -9.08
N GLY A 111 -5.26 -19.22 -8.46
CA GLY A 111 -4.76 -18.05 -9.15
C GLY A 111 -5.87 -17.07 -9.57
N LEU A 112 -5.49 -16.10 -10.40
CA LEU A 112 -6.35 -15.04 -10.90
C LEU A 112 -6.49 -15.17 -12.42
N TYR A 113 -7.61 -14.67 -12.94
CA TYR A 113 -7.80 -14.53 -14.38
C TYR A 113 -6.73 -13.61 -15.01
N GLY A 114 -6.19 -14.02 -16.16
CA GLY A 114 -5.23 -13.22 -16.93
C GLY A 114 -3.78 -13.31 -16.43
N ALA A 115 -3.49 -14.29 -15.57
CA ALA A 115 -2.15 -14.56 -15.05
C ALA A 115 -1.40 -15.68 -15.80
N ASP A 116 -2.07 -16.42 -16.68
CA ASP A 116 -1.49 -17.55 -17.43
C ASP A 116 -0.73 -17.10 -18.69
N PHE A 117 0.35 -17.81 -19.05
CA PHE A 117 1.13 -17.54 -20.27
C PHE A 117 0.37 -17.88 -21.56
N ASP A 118 -0.46 -18.93 -21.53
CA ASP A 118 -1.12 -19.47 -22.72
C ASP A 118 -2.42 -18.71 -23.09
N GLY A 119 -2.72 -17.64 -22.33
CA GLY A 119 -3.99 -16.93 -22.41
C GLY A 119 -5.15 -17.76 -21.84
N GLU A 120 -6.28 -17.11 -21.62
CA GLU A 120 -7.47 -17.78 -21.09
C GLU A 120 -8.59 -17.81 -22.11
N ALA A 121 -9.21 -18.99 -22.29
CA ALA A 121 -10.32 -19.17 -23.22
C ALA A 121 -11.57 -18.37 -22.80
N ALA A 122 -11.76 -18.13 -21.50
CA ALA A 122 -12.85 -17.32 -20.96
C ALA A 122 -12.37 -16.48 -19.78
N ASP A 123 -12.29 -15.16 -19.99
CA ASP A 123 -11.96 -14.21 -18.93
C ASP A 123 -13.23 -13.70 -18.25
N HIS A 124 -13.41 -14.05 -16.99
CA HIS A 124 -14.59 -13.68 -16.22
C HIS A 124 -14.41 -12.40 -15.41
N ARG A 125 -13.29 -11.68 -15.52
CA ARG A 125 -13.13 -10.40 -14.82
C ARG A 125 -14.21 -9.40 -15.20
N CYS A 126 -14.54 -8.49 -14.29
CA CYS A 126 -15.65 -7.54 -14.45
C CYS A 126 -15.55 -6.71 -15.73
N ALA A 127 -14.33 -6.40 -16.19
CA ALA A 127 -14.06 -5.62 -17.39
C ALA A 127 -14.02 -6.45 -18.70
N PHE A 128 -13.93 -7.78 -18.60
CA PHE A 128 -13.62 -8.66 -19.74
C PHE A 128 -14.73 -9.65 -20.09
N ARG A 129 -15.64 -9.95 -19.16
CA ARG A 129 -16.85 -10.73 -19.47
C ARG A 129 -17.77 -9.99 -20.46
N PRO A 130 -18.69 -10.69 -21.16
CA PRO A 130 -19.62 -10.07 -22.13
C PRO A 130 -20.43 -8.92 -21.51
N ASP A 131 -21.01 -9.15 -20.33
CA ASP A 131 -21.75 -8.14 -19.58
C ASP A 131 -20.83 -7.38 -18.61
N LYS A 132 -20.26 -6.27 -19.06
CA LYS A 132 -19.30 -5.49 -18.27
C LYS A 132 -20.01 -4.69 -17.18
N PHE A 133 -19.76 -5.03 -15.91
CA PHE A 133 -20.29 -4.30 -14.76
C PHE A 133 -19.50 -4.58 -13.48
N CYS A 134 -19.57 -3.67 -12.51
CA CYS A 134 -19.06 -3.89 -11.15
C CYS A 134 -20.11 -4.66 -10.33
N SER A 135 -19.79 -5.90 -9.90
CA SER A 135 -20.69 -6.71 -9.07
C SER A 135 -21.03 -6.03 -7.76
N SER A 136 -20.04 -5.42 -7.10
CA SER A 136 -20.22 -4.74 -5.81
C SER A 136 -21.22 -3.59 -5.92
N ASN A 137 -21.07 -2.75 -6.93
CA ASN A 137 -21.96 -1.60 -7.08
C ASN A 137 -23.39 -2.02 -7.41
N ARG A 138 -23.58 -3.05 -8.24
CA ARG A 138 -24.92 -3.57 -8.55
C ARG A 138 -25.61 -4.12 -7.31
N GLU A 139 -24.90 -4.90 -6.49
CA GLU A 139 -25.50 -5.50 -5.29
C GLU A 139 -25.83 -4.44 -4.24
N GLN A 140 -24.93 -3.47 -4.00
CA GLN A 140 -25.21 -2.34 -3.13
C GLN A 140 -26.45 -1.56 -3.59
N ASN A 141 -26.58 -1.31 -4.90
CA ASN A 141 -27.74 -0.61 -5.45
C ASN A 141 -29.02 -1.44 -5.34
N ALA A 142 -28.94 -2.77 -5.46
CA ALA A 142 -30.07 -3.66 -5.25
C ALA A 142 -30.56 -3.63 -3.79
N ILE A 143 -29.64 -3.70 -2.82
CA ILE A 143 -29.95 -3.56 -1.39
C ILE A 143 -30.63 -2.21 -1.11
N ILE A 144 -30.07 -1.12 -1.65
CA ILE A 144 -30.66 0.22 -1.49
C ILE A 144 -32.05 0.28 -2.14
N GLY A 145 -32.21 -0.30 -3.33
CA GLY A 145 -33.49 -0.39 -4.02
C GLY A 145 -34.55 -1.12 -3.19
N GLU A 146 -34.20 -2.26 -2.61
CA GLU A 146 -35.08 -3.02 -1.70
C GLU A 146 -35.49 -2.18 -0.48
N LEU A 147 -34.56 -1.42 0.11
CA LEU A 147 -34.87 -0.53 1.24
C LEU A 147 -35.86 0.57 0.85
N ILE A 148 -35.68 1.19 -0.31
CA ILE A 148 -36.61 2.22 -0.80
C ILE A 148 -37.99 1.62 -1.07
N ASP A 149 -38.04 0.44 -1.70
CA ASP A 149 -39.31 -0.22 -2.04
C ASP A 149 -40.07 -0.68 -0.78
N LYS A 150 -39.34 -1.13 0.25
CA LYS A 150 -39.92 -1.56 1.53
C LYS A 150 -40.30 -0.38 2.44
N TYR A 151 -39.57 0.72 2.36
CA TYR A 151 -39.79 1.93 3.15
C TYR A 151 -39.88 3.16 2.23
N PRO A 152 -41.02 3.36 1.54
CA PRO A 152 -41.17 4.46 0.57
C PRO A 152 -40.94 5.86 1.16
N THR A 153 -41.11 6.02 2.48
CA THR A 153 -40.80 7.26 3.21
C THR A 153 -39.34 7.69 3.07
N LEU A 154 -38.41 6.77 2.76
CA LEU A 154 -37.01 7.12 2.47
C LEU A 154 -36.85 7.97 1.20
N ALA A 155 -37.79 7.85 0.26
CA ALA A 155 -37.82 8.62 -0.98
C ALA A 155 -38.83 9.78 -0.96
N GLU A 156 -39.40 10.12 0.21
CA GLU A 156 -40.34 11.22 0.31
C GLU A 156 -39.68 12.54 -0.10
N GLY A 157 -40.29 13.24 -1.06
CA GLY A 157 -39.77 14.51 -1.60
C GLY A 157 -38.57 14.39 -2.54
N ARG A 158 -38.17 13.18 -2.94
CA ARG A 158 -37.05 12.92 -3.87
C ARG A 158 -37.39 11.82 -4.88
N THR A 159 -36.64 11.73 -5.96
CA THR A 159 -36.71 10.60 -6.88
C THR A 159 -36.01 9.37 -6.28
N LYS A 160 -36.36 8.17 -6.75
CA LYS A 160 -35.69 6.93 -6.35
C LYS A 160 -34.17 6.98 -6.60
N ASP A 161 -33.75 7.58 -7.70
CA ASP A 161 -32.33 7.71 -8.07
C ASP A 161 -31.58 8.68 -7.15
N GLU A 162 -32.16 9.83 -6.81
CA GLU A 162 -31.57 10.78 -5.84
C GLU A 162 -31.43 10.12 -4.46
N THR A 163 -32.47 9.44 -3.99
CA THR A 163 -32.41 8.70 -2.73
C THR A 163 -31.36 7.58 -2.78
N LEU A 164 -31.21 6.90 -3.91
CA LEU A 164 -30.19 5.87 -4.08
C LEU A 164 -28.78 6.45 -3.94
N ILE A 165 -28.49 7.58 -4.60
CA ILE A 165 -27.19 8.27 -4.53
C ILE A 165 -26.87 8.66 -3.08
N GLU A 166 -27.84 9.22 -2.36
CA GLU A 166 -27.68 9.63 -0.97
C GLU A 166 -27.46 8.43 -0.03
N LEU A 167 -28.28 7.38 -0.15
CA LEU A 167 -28.10 6.16 0.64
C LEU A 167 -26.77 5.46 0.34
N ARG A 168 -26.28 5.54 -0.90
CA ARG A 168 -24.97 5.02 -1.29
C ARG A 168 -23.81 5.77 -0.64
N ARG A 169 -23.97 7.05 -0.28
CA ARG A 169 -22.96 7.82 0.48
C ARG A 169 -22.83 7.36 1.94
N THR A 170 -23.77 6.56 2.44
CA THR A 170 -23.70 5.97 3.80
C THR A 170 -22.76 4.75 3.86
N LYS A 171 -22.73 4.06 5.01
CA LYS A 171 -21.97 2.80 5.17
C LYS A 171 -22.38 1.71 4.16
N ILE A 172 -23.58 1.77 3.57
CA ILE A 172 -24.04 0.79 2.57
C ILE A 172 -23.15 0.80 1.32
N GLY A 173 -22.77 1.99 0.81
CA GLY A 173 -21.84 2.07 -0.34
C GLY A 173 -20.40 1.70 0.01
N GLY A 174 -20.10 1.53 1.30
CA GLY A 174 -18.80 1.05 1.80
C GLY A 174 -18.70 -0.47 1.95
N LEU A 175 -19.78 -1.23 1.67
CA LEU A 175 -19.76 -2.69 1.72
C LEU A 175 -18.83 -3.25 0.62
N ILE A 176 -17.96 -4.17 0.98
CA ILE A 176 -16.91 -4.72 0.10
C ILE A 176 -17.11 -6.20 -0.22
N GLU A 177 -18.09 -6.84 0.43
CA GLU A 177 -18.40 -8.27 0.38
C GLU A 177 -18.82 -8.75 -1.01
N PHE A 178 -19.39 -7.87 -1.81
CA PHE A 178 -20.02 -8.21 -3.08
C PHE A 178 -19.07 -8.03 -4.28
N SER A 179 -17.81 -7.69 -4.01
CA SER A 179 -16.75 -7.72 -5.02
C SER A 179 -16.41 -9.16 -5.40
N ARG A 180 -16.33 -9.45 -6.70
CA ARG A 180 -15.80 -10.73 -7.18
C ARG A 180 -14.27 -10.83 -7.07
N ALA A 181 -13.58 -9.69 -7.00
CA ALA A 181 -12.13 -9.68 -6.89
C ALA A 181 -11.72 -10.08 -5.48
N VAL A 182 -10.73 -10.98 -5.35
CA VAL A 182 -9.99 -11.12 -4.11
C VAL A 182 -9.12 -9.88 -3.91
N HIS A 183 -8.80 -9.55 -2.67
CA HIS A 183 -7.94 -8.42 -2.36
C HIS A 183 -6.46 -8.81 -2.54
N ALA A 184 -5.59 -7.83 -2.77
CA ALA A 184 -4.18 -8.07 -3.06
C ALA A 184 -3.47 -8.78 -1.91
N GLU A 185 -3.79 -8.44 -0.66
CA GLU A 185 -3.26 -9.05 0.55
C GLU A 185 -3.63 -10.54 0.62
N MET A 186 -4.88 -10.86 0.30
CA MET A 186 -5.36 -12.24 0.28
C MET A 186 -4.73 -13.03 -0.86
N ASP A 187 -4.61 -12.44 -2.05
CA ASP A 187 -3.93 -13.12 -3.17
C ASP A 187 -2.44 -13.36 -2.85
N ALA A 188 -1.74 -12.43 -2.21
CA ALA A 188 -0.35 -12.65 -1.79
C ALA A 188 -0.22 -13.82 -0.80
N ILE A 189 -1.10 -13.91 0.20
CA ILE A 189 -1.14 -15.03 1.16
C ILE A 189 -1.47 -16.34 0.46
N LEU A 190 -2.47 -16.34 -0.42
CA LEU A 190 -2.91 -17.52 -1.16
C LEU A 190 -1.86 -17.96 -2.19
N ALA A 191 -1.14 -17.03 -2.81
CA ALA A 191 -0.03 -17.31 -3.72
C ALA A 191 1.10 -18.03 -2.98
N ALA A 192 1.49 -17.55 -1.80
CA ALA A 192 2.46 -18.24 -0.94
C ALA A 192 1.97 -19.65 -0.57
N ALA A 193 0.69 -19.79 -0.20
CA ALA A 193 0.11 -21.10 0.12
C ALA A 193 0.11 -22.06 -1.08
N ARG A 194 -0.24 -21.58 -2.28
CA ARG A 194 -0.21 -22.38 -3.53
C ARG A 194 1.19 -22.87 -3.87
N THR A 195 2.24 -22.11 -3.57
CA THR A 195 3.64 -22.49 -3.80
C THR A 195 4.25 -23.26 -2.63
N GLY A 196 3.49 -23.56 -1.58
CA GLY A 196 3.97 -24.28 -0.41
C GLY A 196 4.86 -23.47 0.53
N THR A 197 4.89 -22.14 0.39
CA THR A 197 5.66 -21.26 1.27
C THR A 197 4.78 -20.73 2.40
N SER A 198 5.28 -20.82 3.63
CA SER A 198 4.52 -20.35 4.80
C SER A 198 4.52 -18.81 4.88
N PRO A 199 3.37 -18.16 5.06
CA PRO A 199 3.30 -16.72 5.33
C PRO A 199 3.65 -16.37 6.78
N LYS A 200 3.86 -17.37 7.65
CA LYS A 200 4.12 -17.16 9.06
C LYS A 200 5.46 -16.47 9.28
N GLY A 201 5.47 -15.41 10.09
CA GLY A 201 6.64 -14.59 10.38
C GLY A 201 7.07 -13.69 9.22
N CYS A 202 6.29 -13.64 8.14
CA CYS A 202 6.54 -12.73 7.05
C CYS A 202 6.06 -11.31 7.38
N ARG A 203 6.53 -10.36 6.58
CA ARG A 203 6.11 -8.95 6.58
C ARG A 203 5.38 -8.68 5.27
N LEU A 204 4.27 -7.96 5.34
CA LEU A 204 3.43 -7.63 4.19
C LEU A 204 3.58 -6.15 3.83
N TYR A 205 3.85 -5.87 2.57
CA TYR A 205 3.89 -4.52 2.01
C TYR A 205 2.71 -4.37 1.06
N VAL A 206 1.89 -3.35 1.23
CA VAL A 206 0.66 -3.16 0.45
C VAL A 206 0.48 -1.71 0.03
N SER A 207 -0.02 -1.45 -1.17
CA SER A 207 -0.26 -0.09 -1.66
C SER A 207 -1.29 0.67 -0.82
N THR A 208 -2.17 -0.04 -0.11
CA THR A 208 -3.34 0.51 0.57
C THR A 208 -3.58 -0.22 1.89
N PHE A 209 -3.95 0.52 2.93
CA PHE A 209 -4.26 -0.03 4.24
C PHE A 209 -5.29 -1.18 4.15
N PRO A 210 -5.02 -2.35 4.76
CA PRO A 210 -5.90 -3.50 4.63
C PRO A 210 -7.31 -3.29 5.17
N CYS A 211 -8.31 -3.80 4.45
CA CYS A 211 -9.67 -3.83 4.97
C CYS A 211 -9.79 -4.83 6.15
N HIS A 212 -10.88 -4.75 6.90
CA HIS A 212 -11.15 -5.67 8.01
C HIS A 212 -11.27 -7.15 7.57
N TYR A 213 -11.73 -7.42 6.34
CA TYR A 213 -11.70 -8.78 5.78
C TYR A 213 -10.28 -9.28 5.53
N CYS A 214 -9.35 -8.43 5.09
CA CYS A 214 -7.95 -8.83 4.93
C CYS A 214 -7.27 -9.00 6.29
N ALA A 215 -7.50 -8.07 7.21
CA ALA A 215 -6.87 -8.03 8.54
C ALA A 215 -7.01 -9.35 9.30
N ARG A 216 -8.21 -9.95 9.35
CA ARG A 216 -8.40 -11.26 10.01
C ARG A 216 -7.56 -12.38 9.40
N HIS A 217 -7.35 -12.38 8.08
CA HIS A 217 -6.52 -13.39 7.41
C HIS A 217 -5.02 -13.10 7.59
N ILE A 218 -4.62 -11.84 7.63
CA ILE A 218 -3.25 -11.43 7.95
C ILE A 218 -2.87 -11.95 9.35
N VAL A 219 -3.72 -11.69 10.34
CA VAL A 219 -3.55 -12.19 11.72
C VAL A 219 -3.53 -13.73 11.74
N ALA A 220 -4.50 -14.38 11.10
CA ALA A 220 -4.60 -15.84 11.11
C ALA A 220 -3.44 -16.53 10.37
N ALA A 221 -2.89 -15.92 9.32
CA ALA A 221 -1.73 -16.41 8.59
C ALA A 221 -0.43 -16.33 9.40
N GLY A 222 -0.43 -15.57 10.50
CA GLY A 222 0.74 -15.38 11.36
C GLY A 222 1.77 -14.43 10.75
N ILE A 223 1.33 -13.46 9.94
CA ILE A 223 2.16 -12.33 9.47
C ILE A 223 2.49 -11.44 10.66
N ASP A 224 3.72 -10.96 10.76
CA ASP A 224 4.17 -10.16 11.88
C ASP A 224 3.91 -8.66 11.70
N GLU A 225 4.08 -8.16 10.49
CA GLU A 225 4.11 -6.73 10.19
C GLU A 225 3.41 -6.42 8.87
N VAL A 226 2.70 -5.29 8.82
CA VAL A 226 2.10 -4.72 7.61
C VAL A 226 2.56 -3.27 7.45
N GLN A 227 3.13 -2.97 6.28
CA GLN A 227 3.46 -1.62 5.85
C GLN A 227 2.56 -1.20 4.69
N TYR A 228 1.92 -0.04 4.81
CA TYR A 228 0.98 0.46 3.81
C TYR A 228 1.28 1.89 3.37
N ILE A 229 1.00 2.23 2.12
CA ILE A 229 1.11 3.62 1.64
C ILE A 229 -0.19 4.37 1.96
N GLU A 230 -1.27 4.07 1.24
CA GLU A 230 -2.49 4.86 1.33
C GLU A 230 -3.31 4.50 2.57
N PRO A 231 -3.82 5.48 3.34
CA PRO A 231 -4.78 5.20 4.38
C PRO A 231 -6.08 4.65 3.78
N TYR A 232 -6.80 3.82 4.54
CA TYR A 232 -8.13 3.36 4.18
C TYR A 232 -9.09 3.61 5.35
N PRO A 233 -9.59 4.86 5.51
CA PRO A 233 -10.31 5.31 6.70
C PRO A 233 -11.57 4.49 7.02
N LYS A 234 -12.16 3.83 6.01
CA LYS A 234 -13.35 2.97 6.16
C LYS A 234 -13.03 1.63 6.82
N SER A 235 -11.76 1.23 6.91
CA SER A 235 -11.37 -0.04 7.50
C SER A 235 -11.68 -0.09 8.99
N GLN A 236 -12.31 -1.18 9.43
CA GLN A 236 -12.56 -1.46 10.84
C GLN A 236 -11.50 -2.41 11.43
N ALA A 237 -10.37 -2.61 10.74
CA ALA A 237 -9.35 -3.59 11.12
C ALA A 237 -8.86 -3.42 12.57
N ILE A 238 -8.48 -2.19 12.95
CA ILE A 238 -7.97 -1.89 14.29
C ILE A 238 -9.07 -2.05 15.35
N SER A 239 -10.30 -1.59 15.06
CA SER A 239 -11.42 -1.69 15.99
C SER A 239 -11.84 -3.13 16.27
N LEU A 240 -11.94 -3.96 15.22
CA LEU A 240 -12.38 -5.35 15.31
C LEU A 240 -11.31 -6.32 15.82
N HIS A 241 -10.03 -5.96 15.68
CA HIS A 241 -8.89 -6.79 16.06
C HIS A 241 -7.93 -6.04 16.99
N CYS A 242 -8.45 -5.20 17.88
CA CYS A 242 -7.64 -4.39 18.80
C CYS A 242 -6.83 -5.24 19.79
N ASP A 243 -7.23 -6.50 20.00
CA ASP A 243 -6.53 -7.52 20.78
C ASP A 243 -5.32 -8.11 20.03
N ALA A 244 -5.34 -8.11 18.70
CA ALA A 244 -4.35 -8.78 17.86
C ALA A 244 -3.52 -7.84 16.96
N ILE A 245 -3.94 -6.58 16.78
CA ILE A 245 -3.27 -5.59 15.94
C ILE A 245 -2.87 -4.36 16.78
N THR A 246 -1.68 -3.83 16.52
CA THR A 246 -1.20 -2.54 17.05
C THR A 246 -0.76 -1.64 15.90
N THR A 247 -0.85 -0.33 16.10
CA THR A 247 -0.26 0.68 15.20
C THR A 247 0.95 1.37 15.82
N ASP A 248 1.27 1.03 17.07
CA ASP A 248 2.39 1.59 17.81
C ASP A 248 3.63 0.70 17.62
N PRO A 249 4.69 1.21 16.95
CA PRO A 249 5.94 0.49 16.77
C PRO A 249 6.85 0.54 18.02
N GLU A 250 6.54 1.36 19.03
CA GLU A 250 7.41 1.55 20.19
C GLU A 250 7.49 0.28 21.06
N GLY A 251 8.71 -0.23 21.25
CA GLY A 251 8.94 -1.47 21.99
C GLY A 251 8.32 -2.71 21.36
N TRP A 252 7.90 -2.63 20.10
CA TRP A 252 7.24 -3.74 19.41
C TRP A 252 8.21 -4.89 19.10
N GLU A 253 7.76 -6.12 19.36
CA GLU A 253 8.45 -7.36 19.03
C GLU A 253 7.56 -8.23 18.14
N PRO A 254 8.09 -8.88 17.08
CA PRO A 254 7.30 -9.70 16.17
C PRO A 254 6.59 -10.89 16.85
N PRO A 255 5.30 -11.14 16.58
CA PRO A 255 4.56 -12.28 17.13
C PRO A 255 5.25 -13.63 16.91
N SER A 256 5.86 -13.85 15.75
CA SER A 256 6.58 -15.09 15.43
C SER A 256 7.79 -15.33 16.36
N ARG A 257 8.50 -14.27 16.74
CA ARG A 257 9.64 -14.31 17.67
C ARG A 257 9.16 -14.49 19.11
N ALA A 258 8.16 -13.71 19.50
CA ALA A 258 7.61 -13.73 20.85
C ALA A 258 7.10 -15.14 21.24
N ARG A 259 6.32 -15.77 20.35
CA ARG A 259 5.87 -17.17 20.51
C ARG A 259 7.00 -18.19 20.52
N SER A 260 8.08 -17.94 19.79
CA SER A 260 9.25 -18.84 19.78
C SER A 260 9.99 -18.80 21.13
N LEU A 261 10.12 -17.61 21.72
CA LEU A 261 10.70 -17.42 23.06
C LEU A 261 9.84 -18.06 24.15
N GLU A 262 8.53 -17.88 24.10
CA GLU A 262 7.60 -18.54 25.03
C GLU A 262 7.73 -20.06 24.98
N ARG A 263 7.74 -20.65 23.77
CA ARG A 263 7.91 -22.10 23.61
C ARG A 263 9.22 -22.59 24.21
N ALA A 264 10.32 -21.86 23.99
CA ALA A 264 11.61 -22.18 24.56
C ALA A 264 11.63 -22.06 26.09
N ALA A 265 10.95 -21.06 26.66
CA ALA A 265 10.85 -20.86 28.10
C ALA A 265 9.98 -21.94 28.77
N VAL A 266 8.84 -22.29 28.18
CA VAL A 266 7.98 -23.41 28.65
C VAL A 266 8.76 -24.72 28.65
N ALA A 267 9.54 -25.00 27.60
CA ALA A 267 10.37 -26.20 27.51
C ALA A 267 11.47 -26.27 28.59
N ARG A 268 11.96 -25.13 29.09
CA ARG A 268 13.01 -25.05 30.12
C ARG A 268 12.49 -25.07 31.56
N GLN A 269 11.35 -24.43 31.83
CA GLN A 269 10.87 -24.18 33.20
C GLN A 269 9.66 -25.01 33.63
N GLY A 270 9.07 -25.83 32.73
CA GLY A 270 8.01 -26.78 33.10
C GLY A 270 6.69 -26.15 33.58
N GLY A 271 6.43 -24.87 33.26
CA GLY A 271 5.27 -24.12 33.71
C GLY A 271 4.69 -23.17 32.65
N ARG A 272 3.55 -22.55 32.96
CA ARG A 272 2.90 -21.52 32.13
C ARG A 272 3.73 -20.23 32.15
N VAL A 273 4.37 -19.91 31.03
CA VAL A 273 4.98 -18.59 30.79
C VAL A 273 3.86 -17.63 30.40
N ALA A 274 3.85 -16.41 30.97
CA ALA A 274 2.89 -15.39 30.59
C ALA A 274 2.99 -15.12 29.09
N ALA A 275 1.85 -15.13 28.39
CA ALA A 275 1.82 -14.83 26.97
C ALA A 275 2.38 -13.41 26.76
N THR A 276 3.47 -13.33 26.01
CA THR A 276 3.92 -12.13 25.34
C THR A 276 2.77 -11.69 24.44
N GLY A 277 2.00 -10.70 24.89
CA GLY A 277 0.84 -10.16 24.17
C GLY A 277 1.22 -9.39 22.91
N SER A 278 2.18 -9.90 22.14
CA SER A 278 2.66 -9.31 20.90
C SER A 278 1.56 -9.39 19.85
N LYS A 279 1.32 -8.23 19.22
CA LYS A 279 0.30 -7.97 18.22
C LYS A 279 0.97 -7.81 16.85
N VAL A 280 0.21 -8.03 15.79
CA VAL A 280 0.64 -7.70 14.43
C VAL A 280 0.77 -6.18 14.31
N LEU A 281 1.91 -5.69 13.81
CA LEU A 281 2.12 -4.25 13.66
C LEU A 281 1.61 -3.77 12.30
N PHE A 282 0.72 -2.79 12.30
CA PHE A 282 0.25 -2.09 11.10
C PHE A 282 0.75 -0.66 11.16
N HIS A 283 1.61 -0.25 10.23
CA HIS A 283 2.14 1.11 10.22
C HIS A 283 2.39 1.64 8.80
N PRO A 284 2.43 2.98 8.62
CA PRO A 284 2.71 3.57 7.32
C PRO A 284 4.08 3.17 6.79
N PHE A 285 4.19 3.00 5.48
CA PHE A 285 5.44 2.79 4.79
C PHE A 285 6.31 4.05 4.87
N VAL A 286 7.61 3.87 5.16
CA VAL A 286 8.61 4.93 5.21
C VAL A 286 9.74 4.59 4.23
N GLY A 287 10.04 5.51 3.32
CA GLY A 287 11.09 5.32 2.32
C GLY A 287 10.74 5.88 0.95
N VAL A 288 11.57 5.54 -0.04
CA VAL A 288 11.40 5.92 -1.45
C VAL A 288 10.08 5.35 -1.97
N ALA A 289 9.25 6.23 -2.54
CA ALA A 289 8.00 5.82 -3.15
C ALA A 289 8.23 4.95 -4.38
N PRO A 290 7.31 4.02 -4.73
CA PRO A 290 7.46 3.14 -5.88
C PRO A 290 7.77 3.86 -7.20
N ARG A 291 7.19 5.05 -7.42
CA ARG A 291 7.41 5.88 -8.61
C ARG A 291 8.81 6.49 -8.70
N MET A 292 9.48 6.68 -7.56
CA MET A 292 10.87 7.17 -7.49
C MET A 292 11.89 6.04 -7.44
N TYR A 293 11.47 4.81 -7.18
CA TYR A 293 12.37 3.67 -6.96
C TYR A 293 13.41 3.50 -8.08
N ALA A 294 12.96 3.38 -9.34
CA ALA A 294 13.87 3.24 -10.47
C ALA A 294 14.70 4.52 -10.73
N ARG A 295 14.13 5.70 -10.49
CA ARG A 295 14.83 6.98 -10.68
C ARG A 295 16.01 7.17 -9.72
N VAL A 296 15.93 6.57 -8.54
CA VAL A 296 16.94 6.67 -7.49
C VAL A 296 17.95 5.53 -7.56
N PHE A 297 17.50 4.29 -7.79
CA PHE A 297 18.34 3.10 -7.64
C PHE A 297 18.88 2.52 -8.95
N LEU A 298 18.43 2.99 -10.11
CA LEU A 298 19.01 2.58 -11.40
C LEU A 298 20.43 3.15 -11.54
N LYS A 299 21.39 2.30 -11.90
CA LYS A 299 22.75 2.73 -12.22
C LYS A 299 22.78 3.42 -13.59
N ASP A 300 22.52 4.72 -13.59
CA ASP A 300 22.52 5.60 -14.77
C ASP A 300 23.88 6.30 -15.03
N ARG A 301 24.87 6.07 -14.16
CA ARG A 301 26.20 6.68 -14.19
C ARG A 301 27.31 5.72 -13.77
N ASP A 302 28.55 6.11 -14.03
CA ASP A 302 29.72 5.39 -13.54
C ASP A 302 29.98 5.72 -12.05
N TYR A 303 30.39 4.72 -11.27
CA TYR A 303 30.77 4.90 -9.85
C TYR A 303 32.27 4.75 -9.62
N LYS A 304 33.04 4.70 -10.71
CA LYS A 304 34.48 4.58 -10.67
C LYS A 304 35.14 5.19 -11.89
N ASP A 305 36.38 5.62 -11.71
CA ASP A 305 37.29 5.88 -12.82
C ASP A 305 37.62 4.55 -13.51
N LYS A 306 37.48 4.50 -14.85
CA LYS A 306 37.68 3.26 -15.63
C LYS A 306 39.16 2.85 -15.73
N ARG A 307 40.09 3.79 -15.55
CA ARG A 307 41.54 3.59 -15.67
C ARG A 307 42.16 3.22 -14.32
N THR A 308 41.81 3.91 -13.24
CA THR A 308 42.40 3.64 -11.90
C THR A 308 41.57 2.65 -11.10
N GLY A 309 40.28 2.53 -11.38
CA GLY A 309 39.34 1.73 -10.58
C GLY A 309 38.86 2.43 -9.31
N ASP A 310 39.36 3.63 -9.02
CA ASP A 310 39.00 4.39 -7.82
C ASP A 310 37.55 4.82 -7.84
N PHE A 311 36.94 4.84 -6.66
CA PHE A 311 35.56 5.28 -6.49
C PHE A 311 35.39 6.76 -6.89
N GLY A 312 34.37 7.02 -7.71
CA GLY A 312 34.00 8.36 -8.14
C GLY A 312 32.64 8.35 -8.83
N VAL A 313 31.71 9.17 -8.33
CA VAL A 313 30.37 9.28 -8.92
C VAL A 313 30.42 10.18 -10.15
N GLY A 314 30.37 9.56 -11.33
CA GLY A 314 30.32 10.24 -12.61
C GLY A 314 29.00 10.98 -12.85
N LYS A 315 28.92 11.74 -13.93
CA LYS A 315 27.66 12.36 -14.37
C LYS A 315 26.87 11.38 -15.26
N PRO A 316 25.54 11.30 -15.14
CA PRO A 316 24.73 10.53 -16.08
C PRO A 316 24.84 11.11 -17.49
N ALA A 317 24.82 10.24 -18.50
CA ALA A 317 25.14 10.60 -19.89
C ALA A 317 24.10 11.53 -20.57
N TRP A 318 22.88 11.63 -20.04
CA TRP A 318 21.73 12.31 -20.64
C TRP A 318 21.04 13.28 -19.66
N GLY A 319 21.76 13.72 -18.61
CA GLY A 319 21.16 14.41 -17.48
C GLY A 319 20.40 13.44 -16.57
N GLY A 320 20.42 13.68 -15.26
CA GLY A 320 19.82 12.74 -14.29
C GLY A 320 18.29 12.83 -14.29
N HIS A 321 17.59 11.70 -14.18
CA HIS A 321 16.13 11.66 -13.99
C HIS A 321 15.64 12.35 -12.71
N SER A 322 16.54 12.46 -11.74
CA SER A 322 16.38 13.16 -10.47
C SER A 322 17.13 14.49 -10.44
N ALA A 323 17.71 14.93 -11.55
CA ALA A 323 18.28 16.27 -11.61
C ALA A 323 17.11 17.25 -11.47
N ALA A 324 16.96 17.82 -10.27
CA ALA A 324 16.15 19.01 -10.08
C ALA A 324 16.50 19.98 -11.20
N LEU A 325 15.48 20.61 -11.81
CA LEU A 325 15.71 21.70 -12.76
C LEU A 325 16.70 22.66 -12.10
N ARG A 326 17.95 22.64 -12.58
CA ARG A 326 19.00 23.55 -12.09
C ARG A 326 18.81 24.97 -12.64
N VAL A 327 17.81 25.10 -13.50
CA VAL A 327 17.44 26.30 -14.20
C VAL A 327 16.38 26.99 -13.36
N HIS A 328 16.64 28.24 -12.99
CA HIS A 328 15.70 29.01 -12.21
C HIS A 328 14.39 29.18 -13.00
N TYR A 329 13.24 29.27 -12.34
CA TYR A 329 11.94 29.43 -13.03
C TYR A 329 11.95 30.61 -14.04
N LEU A 330 12.58 31.73 -13.65
CA LEU A 330 12.79 32.91 -14.51
C LEU A 330 13.62 32.63 -15.78
N GLU A 331 14.60 31.73 -15.70
CA GLU A 331 15.42 31.34 -16.85
C GLU A 331 14.62 30.45 -17.81
N LEU A 332 13.73 29.60 -17.29
CA LEU A 332 12.80 28.80 -18.10
C LEU A 332 11.76 29.68 -18.81
N GLU A 333 11.18 30.67 -18.12
CA GLU A 333 10.25 31.63 -18.75
C GLU A 333 10.92 32.45 -19.85
N SER A 334 12.16 32.89 -19.61
CA SER A 334 12.94 33.65 -20.61
C SER A 334 13.21 32.82 -21.88
N GLY A 335 13.61 31.56 -21.72
CA GLY A 335 13.84 30.66 -22.87
C GLY A 335 12.56 30.28 -23.63
N LEU A 336 11.41 30.20 -22.93
CA LEU A 336 10.11 29.99 -23.59
C LEU A 336 9.66 31.20 -24.40
N GLY A 337 9.96 32.42 -23.94
CA GLY A 337 9.72 33.65 -24.69
C GLY A 337 10.54 33.74 -25.98
N GLU A 338 11.79 33.26 -25.97
CA GLU A 338 12.65 33.22 -27.15
C GLU A 338 12.24 32.17 -28.19
N LEU A 339 11.61 31.06 -27.77
CA LEU A 339 11.08 30.01 -28.66
C LEU A 339 9.74 30.38 -29.31
N GLN A 340 9.05 31.40 -28.78
CA GLN A 340 7.78 31.92 -29.32
C GLN A 340 7.97 33.15 -30.22
N ALA A 341 9.20 33.65 -30.37
CA ALA A 341 9.58 34.74 -31.26
C ALA A 341 10.22 34.21 -32.56
#